data_AF-X0QZD7-F1
#
_entry.id   AF-X0QZD7-F1
#
_cell.length_a   1.000
_cell.length_b   1.000
_cell.length_c   1.000
_cell.angle_alpha   90.00
_cell.angle_beta   90.00
_cell.angle_gamma   90.00
#
_symmetry.space_group_name_H-M   'P 1'
#
loop_
_entity.id
_entity.type
_entity.pdbx_description
1 polymer ?
#
loop_
_entity_poly.entity_id
_entity_poly.type
_entity_poly.pdbx_seq_one_letter_code
_entity_poly.pdbx_strand_id
1 'polypeptide(L)'
;MNDISSAEITTLPSNAANKIYASAIMFRDETESARKIAPVVVNKLSEFALFRIGLPKSLGGWAGNPIETLKTYETLASAEASVAWIVWNNHLACTFGRFLDESSMKEVYSDPSHIYANSARPEGVAQTVDNGYMVSGQWTLVSGCQLADWFVLRCLVISEGSPTTLGPGANLKLFFYSQERCKNH
;
A
#
# COMPACT_ATOMS: atom_id res chain seq x y z
N MET A 1 24.03 3.23 31.36
CA MET A 1 23.55 4.32 30.48
C MET A 1 24.40 4.26 29.23
N ASN A 2 23.96 3.49 28.24
CA ASN A 2 24.72 3.34 27.00
C ASN A 2 24.23 4.39 26.01
N ASP A 3 25.21 5.16 25.57
CA ASP A 3 25.16 6.18 24.55
C ASP A 3 24.71 5.56 23.22
N ILE A 4 23.43 5.74 22.90
CA ILE A 4 22.84 5.33 21.62
C ILE A 4 23.31 6.36 20.59
N SER A 5 24.36 5.99 19.85
CA SER A 5 24.97 6.86 18.85
C SER A 5 23.95 7.38 17.84
N SER A 6 24.16 8.60 17.38
CA SER A 6 23.36 9.34 16.40
C SER A 6 23.07 8.60 15.07
N ALA A 7 23.74 7.48 14.79
CA ALA A 7 23.48 6.61 13.64
C ALA A 7 22.22 5.72 13.82
N GLU A 8 21.85 5.36 15.05
CA GLU A 8 20.62 4.59 15.33
C GLU A 8 19.35 5.46 15.27
N ILE A 9 19.48 6.78 15.36
CA ILE A 9 18.32 7.68 15.26
C ILE A 9 17.69 7.60 13.85
N THR A 10 18.40 7.08 12.85
CA THR A 10 17.89 6.76 11.50
C THR A 10 17.47 5.30 11.27
N THR A 11 17.34 4.45 12.31
CA THR A 11 17.07 3.01 12.11
C THR A 11 15.62 2.57 12.30
N LEU A 12 14.72 3.45 12.71
CA LEU A 12 13.30 3.13 12.94
C LEU A 12 12.36 3.95 12.03
N PRO A 13 11.28 3.34 11.50
CA PRO A 13 10.32 4.06 10.66
C PRO A 13 9.58 5.17 11.42
N SER A 14 9.45 5.04 12.74
CA SER A 14 8.85 6.07 13.61
C SER A 14 9.70 7.36 13.64
N ASN A 15 11.02 7.25 13.58
CA ASN A 15 11.91 8.41 13.47
C ASN A 15 11.80 9.09 12.09
N ALA A 16 11.57 8.31 11.03
CA ALA A 16 11.25 8.87 9.71
C ALA A 16 9.92 9.62 9.73
N ALA A 17 8.86 9.08 10.36
CA ALA A 17 7.59 9.77 10.53
C ALA A 17 7.74 11.13 11.25
N ASN A 18 8.58 11.21 12.28
CA ASN A 18 8.88 12.47 12.97
C ASN A 18 9.45 13.55 12.04
N LYS A 19 10.25 13.17 11.02
CA LYS A 19 10.79 14.11 10.01
C LYS A 19 9.74 14.64 9.04
N ILE A 20 8.59 13.97 8.94
CA ILE A 20 7.47 14.33 8.06
C ILE A 20 6.41 15.14 8.83
N TYR A 21 6.31 14.95 10.14
CA TYR A 21 5.30 15.54 11.03
C TYR A 21 5.02 17.03 10.76
N ALA A 22 6.06 17.88 10.76
CA ALA A 22 5.89 19.32 10.56
C ALA A 22 5.36 19.67 9.14
N SER A 23 5.81 18.95 8.11
CA SER A 23 5.32 19.16 6.74
C SER A 23 3.90 18.64 6.58
N ALA A 24 3.54 17.51 7.18
CA ALA A 24 2.17 17.02 7.16
C ALA A 24 1.19 18.04 7.77
N ILE A 25 1.59 18.75 8.84
CA ILE A 25 0.79 19.85 9.41
C ILE A 25 0.75 21.06 8.47
N MET A 26 1.90 21.48 7.95
CA MET A 26 2.03 22.67 7.09
C MET A 26 1.18 22.59 5.82
N PHE A 27 1.02 21.38 5.26
CA PHE A 27 0.31 21.15 3.99
C PHE A 27 -1.10 20.54 4.18
N ARG A 28 -1.71 20.69 5.37
CA ARG A 28 -3.08 20.22 5.64
C ARG A 28 -4.11 20.84 4.71
N ASP A 29 -4.08 22.16 4.56
CA ASP A 29 -5.07 22.89 3.75
C ASP A 29 -4.97 22.52 2.26
N GLU A 30 -3.74 22.33 1.75
CA GLU A 30 -3.51 21.83 0.40
C GLU A 30 -4.06 20.41 0.24
N THR A 31 -3.76 19.52 1.20
CA THR A 31 -4.22 18.13 1.19
C THR A 31 -5.75 18.04 1.16
N GLU A 32 -6.40 18.80 2.02
CA GLU A 32 -7.87 18.84 2.12
C GLU A 32 -8.49 19.44 0.86
N SER A 33 -8.00 20.59 0.40
CA SER A 33 -8.56 21.30 -0.76
C SER A 33 -8.39 20.51 -2.06
N ALA A 34 -7.23 19.85 -2.24
CA ALA A 34 -6.96 19.01 -3.41
C ALA A 34 -7.66 17.64 -3.34
N ARG A 35 -8.21 17.26 -2.17
CA ARG A 35 -8.72 15.90 -1.88
C ARG A 35 -7.69 14.82 -2.19
N LYS A 36 -6.41 15.15 -2.01
CA LYS A 36 -5.23 14.33 -2.34
C LYS A 36 -4.07 14.81 -1.49
N ILE A 37 -3.26 13.90 -0.96
CA ILE A 37 -2.07 14.26 -0.16
C ILE A 37 -1.18 15.21 -0.94
N ALA A 38 -0.78 16.31 -0.30
CA ALA A 38 0.12 17.29 -0.87
C ALA A 38 1.40 16.62 -1.43
N PRO A 39 1.83 16.92 -2.67
CA PRO A 39 2.97 16.25 -3.31
C PRO A 39 4.26 16.29 -2.48
N VAL A 40 4.50 17.39 -1.75
CA VAL A 40 5.66 17.53 -0.85
C VAL A 40 5.65 16.45 0.24
N VAL A 41 4.48 16.13 0.80
CA VAL A 41 4.34 15.10 1.83
C VAL A 41 4.51 13.71 1.21
N VAL A 42 3.93 13.46 0.03
CA VAL A 42 4.12 12.20 -0.71
C VAL A 42 5.60 11.93 -1.00
N ASN A 43 6.33 12.93 -1.51
CA ASN A 43 7.74 12.79 -1.82
C ASN A 43 8.57 12.43 -0.58
N LYS A 44 8.29 13.03 0.57
CA LYS A 44 8.97 12.69 1.83
C LYS A 44 8.65 11.27 2.30
N LEU A 45 7.39 10.83 2.18
CA LEU A 45 7.01 9.45 2.50
C LEU A 45 7.79 8.44 1.64
N SER A 46 7.96 8.73 0.35
CA SER A 46 8.76 7.92 -0.57
C SER A 46 10.26 7.97 -0.24
N GLU A 47 10.82 9.15 0.03
CA GLU A 47 12.23 9.33 0.43
C GLU A 47 12.60 8.47 1.65
N PHE A 48 11.69 8.37 2.62
CA PHE A 48 11.86 7.52 3.80
C PHE A 48 11.29 6.11 3.64
N ALA A 49 10.95 5.66 2.42
CA ALA A 49 10.42 4.33 2.15
C ALA A 49 9.22 3.90 3.02
N LEU A 50 8.39 4.86 3.47
CA LEU A 50 7.26 4.55 4.36
C LEU A 50 6.12 3.85 3.63
N PHE A 51 5.94 4.06 2.33
CA PHE A 51 5.05 3.24 1.50
C PHE A 51 5.48 1.77 1.40
N ARG A 52 6.72 1.45 1.81
CA ARG A 52 7.30 0.10 1.80
C ARG A 52 7.53 -0.43 3.22
N ILE A 53 6.88 0.13 4.22
CA ILE A 53 7.14 -0.16 5.64
C ILE A 53 7.04 -1.66 6.01
N GLY A 54 6.14 -2.39 5.35
CA GLY A 54 5.94 -3.83 5.58
C GLY A 54 6.84 -4.75 4.74
N LEU A 55 7.65 -4.21 3.82
CA LEU A 55 8.55 -5.02 2.99
C LEU A 55 9.84 -5.41 3.75
N PRO A 56 10.47 -6.54 3.41
CA PRO A 56 11.80 -6.87 3.93
C PRO A 56 12.86 -5.90 3.42
N LYS A 57 13.99 -5.80 4.15
CA LYS A 57 15.13 -4.95 3.78
C LYS A 57 15.68 -5.27 2.38
N SER A 58 15.65 -6.53 1.96
CA SER A 58 16.08 -6.96 0.62
C SER A 58 15.26 -6.36 -0.52
N LEU A 59 14.04 -5.89 -0.24
CA LEU A 59 13.16 -5.19 -1.18
C LEU A 59 13.08 -3.68 -0.87
N GLY A 60 14.04 -3.13 -0.13
CA GLY A 60 14.08 -1.71 0.23
C GLY A 60 13.01 -1.30 1.25
N GLY A 61 12.43 -2.25 1.99
CA GLY A 61 11.52 -1.97 3.09
C GLY A 61 12.22 -1.86 4.43
N TRP A 62 11.43 -1.62 5.48
CA TRP A 62 11.95 -1.43 6.83
C TRP A 62 12.19 -2.73 7.59
N ALA A 63 11.56 -3.84 7.18
CA ALA A 63 11.43 -5.06 7.99
C ALA A 63 11.04 -4.75 9.45
N GLY A 64 10.24 -3.69 9.64
CA GLY A 64 9.94 -3.13 10.94
C GLY A 64 9.13 -4.11 11.78
N ASN A 65 9.39 -4.16 13.09
CA ASN A 65 8.51 -4.89 13.97
C ASN A 65 7.11 -4.22 14.02
N PRO A 66 6.05 -4.94 14.41
CA PRO A 66 4.70 -4.38 14.44
C PRO A 66 4.55 -3.16 15.34
N ILE A 67 5.29 -3.09 16.46
CA ILE A 67 5.22 -1.97 17.41
C ILE A 67 5.73 -0.68 16.76
N GLU A 68 6.87 -0.73 16.08
CA GLU A 68 7.43 0.44 15.40
C GLU A 68 6.63 0.86 14.18
N THR A 69 6.01 -0.11 13.50
CA THR A 69 5.05 0.17 12.43
C THR A 69 3.83 0.93 12.97
N LEU A 70 3.26 0.49 14.10
CA LEU A 70 2.13 1.18 14.73
C LEU A 70 2.50 2.58 15.21
N LYS A 71 3.65 2.76 15.87
CA LYS A 71 4.14 4.09 16.27
C LYS A 71 4.30 5.03 15.09
N THR A 72 4.77 4.51 13.95
CA THR A 72 4.88 5.29 12.71
C THR A 72 3.50 5.83 12.29
N TYR A 73 2.47 4.99 12.30
CA TYR A 73 1.11 5.41 11.98
C TYR A 73 0.56 6.40 13.00
N GLU A 74 0.78 6.18 14.30
CA GLU A 74 0.35 7.09 15.37
C GLU A 74 0.99 8.49 15.23
N THR A 75 2.30 8.54 14.97
CA THR A 75 3.02 9.79 14.72
C THR A 75 2.47 10.52 13.50
N LEU A 76 2.30 9.82 12.37
CA LEU A 76 1.74 10.41 11.17
C LEU A 76 0.29 10.87 11.41
N ALA A 77 -0.55 10.08 12.05
CA ALA A 77 -1.97 10.37 12.25
C ALA A 77 -2.18 11.57 13.17
N SER A 78 -1.29 11.76 14.15
CA SER A 78 -1.28 12.93 15.02
C SER A 78 -0.96 14.23 14.27
N ALA A 79 -0.26 14.14 13.14
CA ALA A 79 -0.01 15.27 12.24
C ALA A 79 -1.04 15.39 11.13
N GLU A 80 -1.43 14.30 10.49
CA GLU A 80 -2.52 14.24 9.52
C GLU A 80 -3.00 12.79 9.35
N ALA A 81 -4.27 12.54 9.62
CA ALA A 81 -4.91 11.24 9.56
C ALA A 81 -4.88 10.62 8.15
N SER A 82 -5.12 11.39 7.08
CA SER A 82 -5.12 10.85 5.72
C SER A 82 -3.72 10.46 5.25
N VAL A 83 -2.68 11.16 5.73
CA VAL A 83 -1.27 10.77 5.50
C VAL A 83 -0.99 9.40 6.12
N ALA A 84 -1.33 9.19 7.39
CA ALA A 84 -1.17 7.88 8.04
C ALA A 84 -2.00 6.80 7.35
N TRP A 85 -3.22 7.14 6.93
CA TRP A 85 -4.12 6.22 6.25
C TRP A 85 -3.53 5.68 4.95
N ILE A 86 -2.92 6.52 4.11
CA ILE A 86 -2.31 6.05 2.86
C ILE A 86 -1.09 5.15 3.14
N VAL A 87 -0.24 5.50 4.11
CA VAL A 87 0.90 4.64 4.49
C VAL A 87 0.40 3.28 5.01
N TRP A 88 -0.61 3.27 5.87
CA TRP A 88 -1.24 2.03 6.33
C TRP A 88 -1.86 1.24 5.18
N ASN A 89 -2.51 1.90 4.21
CA ASN A 89 -3.11 1.23 3.05
C ASN A 89 -2.06 0.53 2.18
N ASN A 90 -0.85 1.07 2.07
CA ASN A 90 0.25 0.42 1.33
C ASN A 90 0.70 -0.91 1.99
N HIS A 91 0.42 -1.09 3.28
CA HIS A 91 0.82 -2.27 4.03
C HIS A 91 0.20 -3.57 3.49
N LEU A 92 -1.01 -3.53 2.91
CA LEU A 92 -1.62 -4.71 2.28
C LEU A 92 -0.75 -5.25 1.15
N ALA A 93 -0.28 -4.36 0.27
CA ALA A 93 0.60 -4.74 -0.83
C ALA A 93 1.89 -5.37 -0.30
N CYS A 94 2.51 -4.74 0.71
CA CYS A 94 3.72 -5.27 1.34
C CYS A 94 3.52 -6.69 1.91
N THR A 95 2.46 -6.89 2.68
CA THR A 95 2.20 -8.15 3.38
C THR A 95 1.81 -9.28 2.44
N PHE A 96 0.97 -8.99 1.43
CA PHE A 96 0.50 -10.03 0.51
C PHE A 96 1.43 -10.26 -0.68
N GLY A 97 2.32 -9.31 -0.98
CA GLY A 97 3.34 -9.47 -2.03
C GLY A 97 4.29 -10.63 -1.78
N ARG A 98 4.48 -11.06 -0.52
CA ARG A 98 5.28 -12.24 -0.17
C ARG A 98 4.74 -13.56 -0.73
N PHE A 99 3.48 -13.58 -1.19
CA PHE A 99 2.85 -14.76 -1.79
C PHE A 99 2.96 -14.78 -3.32
N LEU A 100 3.53 -13.74 -3.92
CA LEU A 100 3.86 -13.72 -5.34
C LEU A 100 5.04 -14.67 -5.61
N ASP A 101 5.07 -15.24 -6.81
CA ASP A 101 6.26 -15.89 -7.31
C ASP A 101 7.40 -14.86 -7.50
N GLU A 102 8.64 -15.35 -7.62
CA GLU A 102 9.82 -14.50 -7.69
C GLU A 102 9.77 -13.48 -8.84
N SER A 103 9.22 -13.86 -10.00
CA SER A 103 9.17 -12.97 -11.17
C SER A 103 8.15 -11.85 -10.95
N SER A 104 6.95 -12.17 -10.46
CA SER A 104 5.92 -11.19 -10.11
C SER A 104 6.37 -10.27 -8.97
N MET A 105 7.06 -10.80 -7.96
CA MET A 105 7.60 -10.00 -6.86
C MET A 105 8.65 -8.99 -7.36
N LYS A 106 9.56 -9.43 -8.25
CA LYS A 106 10.55 -8.53 -8.87
C LYS A 106 9.89 -7.45 -9.72
N GLU A 107 8.85 -7.80 -10.48
CA GLU A 107 8.09 -6.83 -11.29
C GLU A 107 7.45 -5.75 -10.41
N VAL A 108 6.66 -6.15 -9.42
CA VAL A 108 5.91 -5.23 -8.53
C VAL A 108 6.84 -4.31 -7.74
N TYR A 109 7.93 -4.85 -7.20
CA TYR A 109 8.82 -4.11 -6.28
C TYR A 109 10.09 -3.56 -6.93
N SER A 110 10.19 -3.62 -8.27
CA SER A 110 11.36 -3.21 -9.06
C SER A 110 11.81 -1.77 -8.81
N ASP A 111 10.86 -0.84 -8.70
CA ASP A 111 11.14 0.57 -8.44
C ASP A 111 10.91 0.91 -6.96
N PRO A 112 11.91 1.46 -6.22
CA PRO A 112 11.74 1.95 -4.86
C PRO A 112 10.68 3.05 -4.71
N SER A 113 10.36 3.82 -5.77
CA SER A 113 9.36 4.89 -5.73
C SER A 113 7.93 4.42 -5.91
N HIS A 114 7.68 3.16 -6.30
CA HIS A 114 6.32 2.65 -6.48
C HIS A 114 5.46 2.83 -5.23
N ILE A 115 4.28 3.42 -5.43
CA ILE A 115 3.22 3.58 -4.44
C ILE A 115 2.11 2.58 -4.74
N TYR A 116 1.56 1.99 -3.70
CA TYR A 116 0.51 0.98 -3.77
C TYR A 116 -0.81 1.54 -3.26
N ALA A 117 -1.92 1.15 -3.89
CA ALA A 117 -3.24 1.29 -3.33
C ALA A 117 -3.96 -0.06 -3.34
N ASN A 118 -4.91 -0.25 -2.44
CA ASN A 118 -5.65 -1.50 -2.37
C ASN A 118 -7.14 -1.30 -2.10
N SER A 119 -7.89 -2.35 -2.40
CA SER A 119 -9.22 -2.57 -1.81
C SER A 119 -9.33 -4.03 -1.38
N ALA A 120 -9.51 -4.23 -0.07
CA ALA A 120 -9.81 -5.54 0.52
C ALA A 120 -11.29 -5.95 0.37
N ARG A 121 -12.14 -5.07 -0.19
CA ARG A 121 -13.53 -5.40 -0.50
C ARG A 121 -13.57 -6.22 -1.78
N PRO A 122 -14.23 -7.40 -1.78
CA PRO A 122 -14.30 -8.26 -2.97
C PRO A 122 -15.33 -7.73 -3.97
N GLU A 123 -15.07 -6.57 -4.54
CA GLU A 123 -15.96 -5.86 -5.48
C GLU A 123 -15.64 -6.20 -6.95
N GLY A 124 -14.52 -6.89 -7.21
CA GLY A 124 -14.20 -7.44 -8.52
C GLY A 124 -14.57 -8.90 -8.68
N VAL A 125 -14.64 -9.33 -9.94
CA VAL A 125 -14.83 -10.71 -10.35
C VAL A 125 -13.61 -11.15 -11.15
N ALA A 126 -13.05 -12.29 -10.80
CA ALA A 126 -11.96 -12.95 -11.52
C ALA A 126 -12.49 -14.24 -12.14
N GLN A 127 -12.83 -14.20 -13.42
CA GLN A 127 -13.24 -15.38 -14.17
C GLN A 127 -12.03 -16.21 -14.54
N THR A 128 -12.03 -17.50 -14.18
CA THR A 128 -10.99 -18.44 -14.62
C THR A 128 -11.05 -18.58 -16.15
N VAL A 129 -9.91 -18.42 -16.81
CA VAL A 129 -9.72 -18.61 -18.25
C VAL A 129 -8.47 -19.46 -18.50
N ASP A 130 -8.27 -19.89 -19.74
CA ASP A 130 -7.04 -20.59 -20.12
C ASP A 130 -5.82 -19.76 -19.72
N ASN A 131 -4.94 -20.37 -18.91
CA ASN A 131 -3.71 -19.77 -18.38
C ASN A 131 -3.89 -18.56 -17.42
N GLY A 132 -5.04 -18.40 -16.78
CA GLY A 132 -5.15 -17.44 -15.67
C GLY A 132 -6.55 -16.94 -15.36
N TYR A 133 -6.67 -15.62 -15.21
CA TYR A 133 -7.90 -14.95 -14.82
C TYR A 133 -8.17 -13.74 -15.70
N MET A 134 -9.42 -13.59 -16.15
CA MET A 134 -9.94 -12.32 -16.65
C MET A 134 -10.58 -11.59 -15.49
N VAL A 135 -10.09 -10.39 -15.17
CA VAL A 135 -10.63 -9.60 -14.06
C VAL A 135 -11.40 -8.38 -14.55
N SER A 136 -12.57 -8.19 -13.97
CA SER A 136 -13.45 -7.05 -14.21
C SER A 136 -14.11 -6.61 -12.91
N GLY A 137 -14.37 -5.32 -12.76
CA GLY A 137 -15.08 -4.79 -11.60
C GLY A 137 -14.94 -3.30 -11.44
N GLN A 138 -15.61 -2.77 -10.43
CA GLN A 138 -15.47 -1.39 -9.99
C GLN A 138 -15.29 -1.40 -8.46
N TRP A 139 -14.11 -0.99 -8.00
CA TRP A 139 -13.81 -0.89 -6.59
C TRP A 139 -14.11 0.52 -6.11
N THR A 140 -15.04 0.64 -5.18
CA THR A 140 -15.60 1.95 -4.79
C THR A 140 -14.74 2.67 -3.77
N LEU A 141 -13.89 1.94 -3.04
CA LEU A 141 -13.02 2.47 -2.02
C LEU A 141 -11.58 1.97 -2.21
N VAL A 142 -10.76 2.78 -2.87
CA VAL A 142 -9.34 2.52 -3.12
C VAL A 142 -8.53 3.74 -2.65
N SER A 143 -8.24 3.82 -1.36
CA SER A 143 -7.54 4.98 -0.80
C SER A 143 -6.15 5.15 -1.39
N GLY A 144 -5.83 6.37 -1.84
CA GLY A 144 -4.55 6.66 -2.50
C GLY A 144 -4.48 6.23 -3.97
N CYS A 145 -5.59 5.83 -4.61
CA CYS A 145 -5.58 5.38 -6.01
C CYS A 145 -4.98 6.39 -7.00
N GLN A 146 -5.13 7.69 -6.75
CA GLN A 146 -4.56 8.76 -7.58
C GLN A 146 -3.03 8.92 -7.45
N LEU A 147 -2.42 8.23 -6.48
CA LEU A 147 -0.97 8.21 -6.24
C LEU A 147 -0.35 6.88 -6.69
N ALA A 148 -1.16 5.86 -6.93
CA ALA A 148 -0.68 4.48 -7.00
C ALA A 148 -0.19 4.10 -8.39
N ASP A 149 0.99 3.50 -8.41
CA ASP A 149 1.56 2.81 -9.58
C ASP A 149 1.07 1.36 -9.65
N TRP A 150 0.71 0.79 -8.50
CA TRP A 150 0.20 -0.58 -8.37
C TRP A 150 -1.06 -0.67 -7.51
N PHE A 151 -2.00 -1.49 -7.96
CA PHE A 151 -3.25 -1.79 -7.27
C PHE A 151 -3.27 -3.23 -6.77
N VAL A 152 -3.67 -3.42 -5.52
CA VAL A 152 -3.92 -4.74 -4.93
C VAL A 152 -5.41 -4.89 -4.67
N LEU A 153 -6.11 -5.59 -5.55
CA LEU A 153 -7.57 -5.61 -5.57
C LEU A 153 -8.11 -7.00 -5.28
N ARG A 154 -9.07 -7.08 -4.37
CA ARG A 154 -9.72 -8.35 -4.02
C ARG A 154 -10.85 -8.66 -4.99
N CYS A 155 -10.88 -9.89 -5.48
CA CYS A 155 -11.89 -10.38 -6.39
C CYS A 155 -12.51 -11.69 -5.89
N LEU A 156 -13.80 -11.89 -6.21
CA LEU A 156 -14.43 -13.18 -6.21
C LEU A 156 -13.98 -13.99 -7.43
N VAL A 157 -13.38 -15.15 -7.19
CA VAL A 157 -13.00 -16.06 -8.26
C VAL A 157 -14.22 -16.87 -8.68
N ILE A 158 -14.56 -16.80 -9.96
CA ILE A 158 -15.63 -17.60 -10.55
C ILE A 158 -15.06 -18.59 -11.57
N SER A 159 -15.53 -19.82 -11.47
CA SER A 159 -15.37 -20.93 -12.40
C SER A 159 -16.68 -21.70 -12.53
N GLU A 160 -16.74 -22.63 -13.48
CA GLU A 160 -17.87 -23.55 -13.59
C GLU A 160 -18.13 -24.26 -12.25
N GLY A 161 -19.39 -24.27 -11.80
CA GLY A 161 -19.81 -24.87 -10.53
C GLY A 161 -19.44 -24.11 -9.26
N SER A 162 -18.74 -22.98 -9.34
CA SER A 162 -18.39 -22.16 -8.16
C SER A 162 -19.50 -21.14 -7.79
N PRO A 163 -19.57 -20.69 -6.52
CA PRO A 163 -20.46 -19.61 -6.13
C PRO A 163 -20.16 -18.31 -6.89
N THR A 164 -21.21 -17.66 -7.40
CA THR A 164 -21.13 -16.34 -8.06
C THR A 164 -21.39 -15.17 -7.11
N THR A 165 -21.63 -15.46 -5.83
CA THR A 165 -21.87 -14.48 -4.78
C THR A 165 -21.01 -14.78 -3.55
N LEU A 166 -20.89 -13.80 -2.66
CA LEU A 166 -20.21 -13.99 -1.38
C LEU A 166 -21.03 -14.92 -0.47
N GLY A 167 -20.35 -15.86 0.20
CA GLY A 167 -20.98 -16.82 1.09
C GLY A 167 -20.08 -18.03 1.34
N PRO A 168 -20.61 -19.09 1.99
CA PRO A 168 -19.89 -20.35 2.16
C PRO A 168 -19.40 -20.90 0.81
N GLY A 169 -18.12 -21.27 0.74
CA GLY A 169 -17.49 -21.80 -0.47
C GLY A 169 -17.03 -20.75 -1.48
N ALA A 170 -17.25 -19.46 -1.24
CA ALA A 170 -16.72 -18.39 -2.10
C ALA A 170 -15.18 -18.37 -2.05
N ASN A 171 -14.55 -18.33 -3.23
CA ASN A 171 -13.10 -18.27 -3.37
C ASN A 171 -12.67 -16.82 -3.66
N LEU A 172 -11.79 -16.27 -2.82
CA LEU A 172 -11.36 -14.88 -2.92
C LEU A 172 -9.86 -14.81 -3.14
N LYS A 173 -9.44 -14.04 -4.13
CA LYS A 173 -8.02 -13.79 -4.43
C LYS A 173 -7.71 -12.30 -4.44
N LEU A 174 -6.49 -11.96 -4.04
CA LEU A 174 -5.90 -10.64 -4.28
C LEU A 174 -5.12 -10.69 -5.58
N PHE A 175 -5.25 -9.65 -6.38
CA PHE A 175 -4.56 -9.51 -7.66
C PHE A 175 -3.78 -8.19 -7.66
N PHE A 176 -2.59 -8.23 -8.23
CA PHE A 176 -1.69 -7.08 -8.36
C PHE A 176 -1.77 -6.57 -9.80
N TYR A 177 -2.11 -5.30 -9.98
CA TYR A 177 -2.22 -4.63 -11.29
C TYR A 177 -1.31 -3.42 -11.33
N SER A 178 -0.51 -3.28 -12.38
CA SER A 178 0.11 -1.98 -12.65
C SER A 178 -0.95 -1.00 -13.14
N GLN A 179 -0.78 0.28 -12.81
CA GLN A 179 -1.66 1.35 -13.24
C GLN A 179 -1.81 1.38 -14.78
N GLU A 180 -0.74 1.06 -15.51
CA GLU A 180 -0.73 0.97 -16.97
C GLU A 180 -1.74 -0.05 -17.54
N ARG A 181 -2.08 -1.08 -16.77
CA ARG A 181 -3.05 -2.11 -17.17
C ARG A 181 -4.49 -1.73 -16.84
N CYS A 182 -4.70 -0.68 -16.04
CA CYS A 182 -6.03 -0.14 -15.76
C CYS A 182 -6.46 0.76 -16.93
N LYS A 183 -7.39 0.28 -17.77
CA LYS A 183 -8.02 1.12 -18.79
C LYS A 183 -8.87 2.19 -18.10
N ASN A 184 -8.49 3.46 -18.25
CA ASN A 184 -9.38 4.57 -17.92
C ASN A 184 -10.54 4.55 -18.92
N HIS A 185 -11.71 4.11 -18.48
CA HIS A 185 -12.97 4.29 -19.20
C HIS A 185 -13.71 5.48 -18.62
#